data_AF-A0A397U5T0-F1
#
_entry.id   AF-A0A397U5T0-F1
#
_cell.length_a   1.000
_cell.length_b   1.000
_cell.length_c   1.000
_cell.angle_alpha   90.00
_cell.angle_beta   90.00
_cell.angle_gamma   90.00
#
_symmetry.space_group_name_H-M   'P 1'
#
loop_
_entity.id
_entity.type
_entity.pdbx_description
1 polymer ?
#
loop_
_entity_poly.entity_id
_entity_poly.type
_entity_poly.pdbx_seq_one_letter_code
_entity_poly.pdbx_strand_id
1 'polypeptide(L)'
;MLKNLNLFKNNLGPEGGREFSDALYKNTTLTSLNLHYNNLGSHGGKALAAALRKNTALTSLNLERNKLGSEGGKALADMLCKNNTLRILNLAENELGPEGGKALADALYKNTMLTFLNLDDNRLGFEGGKALADALCRNNALKDLNLRLNYLGSEVGKALANALCKNIMLTSLDLTINNLGSEGGKALADALCKNATLTSLCLWNNNLGPKGERAFADALCTNNMLTYLNLDCNNLSLEGGKALEDALCKNTTLDILSIQHNRLILNH
;
A
#
# COMPACT_ATOMS: atom_id res chain seq x y z
N MET A 1 24.28 -22.23 -5.10
CA MET A 1 23.95 -21.51 -3.85
C MET A 1 22.47 -21.15 -3.86
N LEU A 2 21.78 -21.26 -2.73
CA LEU A 2 20.33 -21.09 -2.61
C LEU A 2 19.93 -19.61 -2.77
N LYS A 3 19.03 -19.30 -3.71
CA LYS A 3 18.56 -17.92 -3.99
C LYS A 3 17.18 -17.61 -3.43
N ASN A 4 16.31 -18.62 -3.37
CA ASN A 4 14.93 -18.49 -2.93
C ASN A 4 14.69 -19.50 -1.82
N LEU A 5 14.13 -19.04 -0.70
CA LEU A 5 13.75 -19.90 0.40
C LEU A 5 12.31 -19.61 0.78
N ASN A 6 11.49 -20.67 0.78
CA ASN A 6 10.10 -20.61 1.19
C ASN A 6 9.91 -21.40 2.48
N LEU A 7 9.55 -20.68 3.54
CA LEU A 7 9.24 -21.22 4.87
C LEU A 7 7.79 -20.89 5.26
N PHE A 8 6.89 -20.71 4.28
CA PHE A 8 5.47 -20.51 4.51
C PHE A 8 4.89 -21.55 5.49
N LYS A 9 4.21 -21.07 6.55
CA LYS A 9 3.44 -21.91 7.47
C LYS A 9 4.26 -23.02 8.16
N ASN A 10 5.45 -22.70 8.68
CA ASN A 10 6.31 -23.64 9.40
C ASN A 10 6.31 -23.47 10.93
N ASN A 11 5.52 -22.54 11.47
CA ASN A 11 5.40 -22.30 12.91
C ASN A 11 6.75 -22.09 13.63
N LEU A 12 7.67 -21.35 13.00
CA LEU A 12 9.01 -21.10 13.53
C LEU A 12 9.01 -20.43 14.92
N GLY A 13 8.01 -19.59 15.18
CA GLY A 13 7.92 -18.82 16.40
C GLY A 13 9.06 -17.79 16.55
N PRO A 14 9.12 -17.08 17.69
CA PRO A 14 10.14 -16.06 17.93
C PRO A 14 11.57 -16.59 17.90
N GLU A 15 11.81 -17.78 18.47
CA GLU A 15 13.16 -18.38 18.50
C GLU A 15 13.61 -18.82 17.11
N GLY A 16 12.74 -19.45 16.32
CA GLY A 16 13.07 -19.78 14.93
C GLY A 16 13.36 -18.53 14.09
N GLY A 17 12.67 -17.42 14.35
CA GLY A 17 13.00 -16.11 13.76
C GLY A 17 14.39 -15.62 14.12
N ARG A 18 14.81 -15.80 15.38
CA ARG A 18 16.13 -15.42 15.87
C ARG A 18 17.23 -16.29 15.26
N GLU A 19 17.09 -17.61 15.31
CA GLU A 19 18.07 -18.54 14.72
C GLU A 19 18.24 -18.29 13.22
N PHE A 20 17.12 -18.05 12.53
CA PHE A 20 17.17 -17.75 11.10
C PHE A 20 17.86 -16.42 10.80
N SER A 21 17.75 -15.43 11.69
CA SER A 21 18.39 -14.12 11.54
C SER A 21 19.93 -14.23 11.54
N ASP A 22 20.49 -15.11 12.36
CA ASP A 22 21.95 -15.34 12.40
C ASP A 22 22.46 -15.96 11.09
N ALA A 23 21.69 -16.89 10.53
CA ALA A 23 21.99 -17.48 9.22
C ALA A 23 21.86 -16.42 8.10
N LEU A 24 20.81 -15.60 8.15
CA LEU A 24 20.54 -14.55 7.17
C LEU A 24 21.62 -13.46 7.19
N TYR A 25 22.16 -13.12 8.37
CA TYR A 25 23.24 -12.15 8.51
C TYR A 25 24.48 -12.53 7.70
N LYS A 26 24.82 -13.83 7.66
CA LYS A 26 25.99 -14.35 6.92
C LYS A 26 25.70 -14.70 5.47
N ASN A 27 24.42 -14.80 5.10
CA ASN A 27 24.03 -15.26 3.78
C ASN A 27 24.11 -14.13 2.74
N THR A 28 24.95 -14.33 1.73
CA THR A 28 25.19 -13.37 0.64
C THR A 28 24.53 -13.77 -0.69
N THR A 29 23.67 -14.80 -0.67
CA THR A 29 23.16 -15.44 -1.89
C THR A 29 21.64 -15.50 -1.98
N LEU A 30 20.97 -15.46 -0.84
CA LEU A 30 19.53 -15.50 -0.73
C LEU A 30 18.98 -14.13 -1.13
N THR A 31 18.21 -14.11 -2.22
CA THR A 31 17.60 -12.90 -2.78
C THR A 31 16.11 -12.80 -2.43
N SER A 32 15.43 -13.93 -2.19
CA SER A 32 14.03 -13.97 -1.80
C SER A 32 13.80 -14.90 -0.59
N LEU A 33 13.07 -14.37 0.38
CA LEU A 33 12.71 -15.08 1.60
C LEU A 33 11.21 -14.94 1.88
N ASN A 34 10.52 -16.07 1.94
CA ASN A 34 9.12 -16.12 2.35
C ASN A 34 9.00 -16.73 3.75
N LEU A 35 8.56 -15.91 4.71
CA LEU A 35 8.30 -16.25 6.10
C LEU A 35 6.82 -16.07 6.46
N HIS A 36 5.91 -16.00 5.48
CA HIS A 36 4.48 -15.83 5.73
C HIS A 36 3.94 -16.90 6.71
N TYR A 37 3.13 -16.47 7.69
CA TYR A 37 2.46 -17.33 8.68
C TYR A 37 3.43 -18.17 9.54
N ASN A 38 4.36 -17.53 10.26
CA ASN A 38 5.30 -18.24 11.14
C ASN A 38 5.26 -17.82 12.61
N ASN A 39 4.31 -16.95 13.01
CA ASN A 39 4.15 -16.51 14.40
C ASN A 39 5.46 -15.94 15.01
N LEU A 40 6.26 -15.23 14.21
CA LEU A 40 7.58 -14.72 14.66
C LEU A 40 7.48 -13.74 15.83
N GLY A 41 6.36 -13.01 15.94
CA GLY A 41 6.18 -11.99 16.95
C GLY A 41 7.13 -10.81 16.80
N SER A 42 7.02 -9.84 17.71
CA SER A 42 7.89 -8.65 17.73
C SER A 42 9.37 -9.00 17.91
N HIS A 43 9.69 -10.06 18.67
CA HIS A 43 11.07 -10.50 18.91
C HIS A 43 11.72 -11.06 17.65
N GLY A 44 11.03 -11.95 16.91
CA GLY A 44 11.51 -12.45 15.62
C GLY A 44 11.65 -11.34 14.58
N GLY A 45 10.70 -10.39 14.55
CA GLY A 45 10.80 -9.19 13.70
C GLY A 45 12.02 -8.33 14.00
N LYS A 46 12.31 -8.08 15.28
CA LYS A 46 13.50 -7.34 15.74
C LYS A 46 14.80 -8.05 15.35
N ALA A 47 14.86 -9.38 15.50
CA ALA A 47 16.02 -10.16 15.11
C ALA A 47 16.27 -10.08 13.59
N LEU A 48 15.23 -10.24 12.78
CA LEU A 48 15.33 -10.16 11.33
C LEU A 48 15.77 -8.77 10.88
N ALA A 49 15.20 -7.71 11.47
CA ALA A 49 15.60 -6.34 11.20
C ALA A 49 17.09 -6.09 11.50
N ALA A 50 17.62 -6.66 12.58
CA ALA A 50 19.04 -6.55 12.93
C ALA A 50 19.94 -7.22 11.88
N ALA A 51 19.59 -8.42 11.43
CA ALA A 51 20.33 -9.14 10.38
C ALA A 51 20.29 -8.39 9.04
N LEU A 52 19.10 -7.92 8.64
CA LEU A 52 18.86 -7.25 7.37
C LEU A 52 19.54 -5.88 7.26
N ARG A 53 19.86 -5.24 8.39
CA ARG A 53 20.62 -3.97 8.39
C ARG A 53 22.00 -4.10 7.71
N LYS A 54 22.58 -5.31 7.70
CA LYS A 54 23.88 -5.60 7.09
C LYS A 54 23.79 -6.56 5.90
N ASN A 55 22.67 -7.26 5.73
CA ASN A 55 22.48 -8.12 4.58
C ASN A 55 22.45 -7.30 3.29
N THR A 56 23.26 -7.71 2.31
CA THR A 56 23.42 -7.03 1.01
C THR A 56 22.87 -7.84 -0.17
N ALA A 57 22.21 -8.96 0.08
CA ALA A 57 21.76 -9.88 -0.96
C ALA A 57 20.23 -9.91 -1.09
N LEU A 58 19.51 -9.82 0.03
CA LEU A 58 18.06 -9.98 0.04
C LEU A 58 17.38 -8.76 -0.62
N THR A 59 16.55 -9.05 -1.62
CA THR A 59 15.78 -8.05 -2.36
C THR A 59 14.28 -8.20 -2.14
N SER A 60 13.81 -9.37 -1.71
CA SER A 60 12.40 -9.66 -1.46
C SER A 60 12.20 -10.38 -0.13
N LEU A 61 11.32 -9.83 0.70
CA LEU A 61 10.96 -10.36 2.01
C LEU A 61 9.45 -10.37 2.20
N ASN A 62 8.89 -11.55 2.48
CA ASN A 62 7.50 -11.70 2.89
C ASN A 62 7.41 -12.09 4.37
N LEU A 63 6.82 -11.19 5.18
CA LEU A 63 6.58 -11.35 6.61
C LEU A 63 5.08 -11.29 6.96
N GLU A 64 4.20 -11.48 5.99
CA GLU A 64 2.76 -11.45 6.23
C GLU A 64 2.31 -12.44 7.31
N ARG A 65 1.31 -12.04 8.12
CA ARG A 65 0.73 -12.86 9.20
C ARG A 65 1.77 -13.38 10.22
N ASN A 66 2.62 -12.51 10.75
CA ASN A 66 3.64 -12.87 11.75
C ASN A 66 3.47 -12.20 13.11
N LYS A 67 2.41 -11.42 13.32
CA LYS A 67 2.10 -10.77 14.61
C LYS A 67 3.25 -9.90 15.11
N LEU A 68 3.90 -9.17 14.21
CA LEU A 68 5.09 -8.38 14.52
C LEU A 68 4.79 -7.25 15.52
N GLY A 69 3.57 -6.71 15.47
CA GLY A 69 3.16 -5.56 16.27
C GLY A 69 3.92 -4.28 15.92
N SER A 70 3.58 -3.19 16.60
CA SER A 70 4.23 -1.89 16.42
C SER A 70 5.75 -1.95 16.65
N GLU A 71 6.19 -2.74 17.62
CA GLU A 71 7.59 -2.90 17.97
C GLU A 71 8.42 -3.63 16.91
N GLY A 72 7.85 -4.64 16.25
CA GLY A 72 8.48 -5.26 15.08
C GLY A 72 8.49 -4.32 13.88
N GLY A 73 7.41 -3.57 13.66
CA GLY A 73 7.31 -2.55 12.61
C GLY A 73 8.37 -1.46 12.73
N LYS A 74 8.56 -0.90 13.92
CA LYS A 74 9.61 0.10 14.20
C LYS A 74 11.01 -0.43 13.90
N ALA A 75 11.30 -1.67 14.31
CA ALA A 75 12.60 -2.27 14.04
C ALA A 75 12.87 -2.43 12.54
N LEU A 76 11.85 -2.86 11.77
CA LEU A 76 11.94 -2.96 10.32
C LEU A 76 12.08 -1.60 9.65
N ALA A 77 11.39 -0.57 10.14
CA ALA A 77 11.56 0.80 9.66
C ALA A 77 13.00 1.32 9.88
N ASP A 78 13.57 1.10 11.07
CA ASP A 78 14.97 1.44 11.35
C ASP A 78 15.95 0.70 10.44
N MET A 79 15.63 -0.55 10.10
CA MET A 79 16.41 -1.33 9.14
C MET A 79 16.32 -0.74 7.73
N LEU A 80 15.13 -0.35 7.26
CA LEU A 80 14.93 0.29 5.95
C LEU A 80 15.70 1.60 5.82
N CYS A 81 15.93 2.34 6.90
CA CYS A 81 16.78 3.54 6.88
C CYS A 81 18.26 3.26 6.53
N LYS A 82 18.70 2.00 6.58
CA LYS A 82 20.10 1.59 6.40
C LYS A 82 20.28 0.56 5.28
N ASN A 83 19.27 -0.26 5.03
CA ASN A 83 19.32 -1.29 4.02
C ASN A 83 19.10 -0.69 2.63
N ASN A 84 20.04 -0.97 1.72
CA ASN A 84 20.02 -0.44 0.36
C ASN A 84 19.71 -1.51 -0.71
N THR A 85 19.26 -2.70 -0.30
CA THR A 85 19.13 -3.87 -1.19
C THR A 85 17.70 -4.38 -1.29
N LEU A 86 16.91 -4.25 -0.21
CA LEU A 86 15.51 -4.66 -0.19
C LEU A 86 14.70 -3.78 -1.14
N ARG A 87 13.93 -4.44 -2.03
CA ARG A 87 13.06 -3.83 -3.04
C ARG A 87 11.59 -4.11 -2.76
N ILE A 88 11.30 -5.30 -2.24
CA ILE A 88 9.95 -5.80 -2.00
C ILE A 88 9.82 -6.19 -0.53
N LEU A 89 8.87 -5.57 0.15
CA LEU A 89 8.55 -5.89 1.54
C LEU A 89 7.05 -6.09 1.71
N ASN A 90 6.65 -7.30 2.11
CA ASN A 90 5.28 -7.61 2.49
C ASN A 90 5.16 -7.71 4.02
N LEU A 91 4.36 -6.81 4.60
CA LEU A 91 4.05 -6.74 6.03
C LEU A 91 2.55 -6.85 6.31
N ALA A 92 1.77 -7.38 5.37
CA ALA A 92 0.33 -7.54 5.55
C ALA A 92 -0.01 -8.32 6.83
N GLU A 93 -1.11 -7.96 7.50
CA GLU A 93 -1.66 -8.67 8.66
C GLU A 93 -0.65 -8.86 9.81
N ASN A 94 -0.01 -7.77 10.24
CA ASN A 94 1.00 -7.79 11.31
C ASN A 94 0.69 -6.90 12.51
N GLU A 95 -0.48 -6.28 12.55
CA GLU A 95 -0.95 -5.48 13.70
C GLU A 95 0.03 -4.34 14.05
N LEU A 96 0.63 -3.71 13.04
CA LEU A 96 1.65 -2.66 13.25
C LEU A 96 1.11 -1.43 13.99
N GLY A 97 -0.17 -1.11 13.80
CA GLY A 97 -0.82 0.03 14.41
C GLY A 97 -0.27 1.38 13.92
N PRO A 98 -0.78 2.49 14.47
CA PRO A 98 -0.38 3.84 14.07
C PRO A 98 1.12 4.12 14.22
N GLU A 99 1.71 3.63 15.32
CA GLU A 99 3.13 3.85 15.63
C GLU A 99 4.06 3.09 14.67
N GLY A 100 3.68 1.88 14.26
CA GLY A 100 4.41 1.16 13.21
C GLY A 100 4.31 1.86 11.86
N GLY A 101 3.12 2.40 11.53
CA GLY A 101 2.90 3.20 10.32
C GLY A 101 3.76 4.47 10.27
N LYS A 102 3.82 5.23 11.37
CA LYS A 102 4.67 6.43 11.50
C LYS A 102 6.15 6.09 11.29
N ALA A 103 6.63 5.03 11.95
CA ALA A 103 8.02 4.63 11.79
C ALA A 103 8.34 4.24 10.33
N LEU A 104 7.46 3.48 9.68
CA LEU A 104 7.63 3.13 8.27
C LEU A 104 7.61 4.36 7.36
N ALA A 105 6.75 5.34 7.63
CA ALA A 105 6.74 6.61 6.92
C ALA A 105 8.07 7.37 7.04
N ASP A 106 8.62 7.46 8.27
CA ASP A 106 9.93 8.06 8.52
C ASP A 106 11.06 7.35 7.77
N ALA A 107 10.97 6.03 7.62
CA ALA A 107 11.90 5.25 6.84
C ALA A 107 11.77 5.50 5.34
N LEU A 108 10.55 5.63 4.81
CA LEU A 108 10.29 5.92 3.40
C LEU A 108 10.82 7.30 2.98
N TYR A 109 10.92 8.27 3.89
CA TYR A 109 11.59 9.54 3.57
C TYR A 109 13.06 9.38 3.18
N LYS A 110 13.74 8.35 3.71
CA LYS A 110 15.18 8.13 3.53
C LYS A 110 15.48 7.00 2.56
N ASN A 111 14.61 6.00 2.50
CA ASN A 111 14.82 4.82 1.69
C ASN A 111 14.46 5.09 0.23
N THR A 112 15.46 4.97 -0.65
CA THR A 112 15.34 5.18 -2.09
C THR A 112 15.37 3.87 -2.89
N MET A 113 15.19 2.73 -2.21
CA MET A 113 15.40 1.40 -2.78
C MET A 113 14.12 0.58 -2.83
N LEU A 114 13.25 0.72 -1.83
CA LEU A 114 12.01 -0.02 -1.73
C LEU A 114 11.04 0.43 -2.82
N THR A 115 10.68 -0.50 -3.70
CA THR A 115 9.77 -0.25 -4.84
C THR A 115 8.36 -0.79 -4.58
N PHE A 116 8.22 -1.77 -3.70
CA PHE A 116 6.95 -2.39 -3.32
C PHE A 116 6.83 -2.50 -1.80
N LEU A 117 5.73 -2.01 -1.26
CA LEU A 117 5.38 -2.12 0.16
C LEU A 117 3.92 -2.55 0.32
N ASN A 118 3.70 -3.70 0.96
CA ASN A 118 2.38 -4.15 1.34
C ASN A 118 2.14 -3.99 2.84
N LEU A 119 1.13 -3.19 3.19
CA LEU A 119 0.68 -2.92 4.55
C LEU A 119 -0.81 -3.27 4.76
N ASP A 120 -1.39 -4.14 3.94
CA ASP A 120 -2.76 -4.64 4.10
C ASP A 120 -3.04 -5.07 5.55
N ASP A 121 -4.19 -4.68 6.10
CA ASP A 121 -4.70 -5.02 7.42
C ASP A 121 -3.66 -4.89 8.55
N ASN A 122 -3.19 -3.65 8.77
CA ASN A 122 -2.25 -3.32 9.83
C ASN A 122 -2.79 -2.32 10.86
N ARG A 123 -4.06 -1.92 10.75
CA ARG A 123 -4.73 -0.99 11.67
C ARG A 123 -3.95 0.33 11.85
N LEU A 124 -3.40 0.87 10.76
CA LEU A 124 -2.58 2.09 10.80
C LEU A 124 -3.36 3.33 11.27
N GLY A 125 -4.67 3.37 10.98
CA GLY A 125 -5.55 4.47 11.34
C GLY A 125 -5.16 5.80 10.67
N PHE A 126 -5.82 6.87 11.10
CA PHE A 126 -5.56 8.23 10.62
C PHE A 126 -4.09 8.65 10.77
N GLU A 127 -3.53 8.44 11.96
CA GLU A 127 -2.19 8.90 12.33
C GLU A 127 -1.08 8.23 11.50
N GLY A 128 -1.13 6.90 11.35
CA GLY A 128 -0.17 6.18 10.51
C GLY A 128 -0.38 6.46 9.02
N GLY A 129 -1.64 6.53 8.58
CA GLY A 129 -2.01 6.85 7.20
C GLY A 129 -1.55 8.23 6.73
N LYS A 130 -1.75 9.25 7.57
CA LYS A 130 -1.30 10.62 7.30
C LYS A 130 0.21 10.69 7.18
N ALA A 131 0.94 10.05 8.09
CA ALA A 131 2.40 10.01 8.04
C ALA A 131 2.91 9.39 6.72
N LEU A 132 2.30 8.28 6.28
CA LEU A 132 2.63 7.65 5.00
C LEU A 132 2.33 8.57 3.81
N ALA A 133 1.19 9.27 3.81
CA ALA A 133 0.87 10.24 2.77
C ALA A 133 1.90 11.39 2.72
N ASP A 134 2.32 11.90 3.87
CA ASP A 134 3.36 12.94 3.93
C ASP A 134 4.71 12.41 3.40
N ALA A 135 5.09 11.17 3.73
CA ALA A 135 6.30 10.53 3.21
C ALA A 135 6.28 10.35 1.69
N LEU A 136 5.13 9.96 1.12
CA LEU A 136 4.95 9.82 -0.32
C LEU A 136 5.15 11.14 -1.08
N CYS A 137 4.94 12.30 -0.45
CA CYS A 137 5.23 13.59 -1.10
C CYS A 137 6.71 13.76 -1.49
N ARG A 138 7.63 13.01 -0.86
CA ARG A 138 9.08 13.11 -1.09
C ARG A 138 9.73 11.82 -1.54
N ASN A 139 9.12 10.67 -1.25
CA ASN A 139 9.66 9.40 -1.67
C ASN A 139 9.69 9.30 -3.21
N ASN A 140 10.85 8.93 -3.75
CA ASN A 140 11.10 8.88 -5.18
C ASN A 140 11.50 7.46 -5.66
N ALA A 141 11.08 6.42 -4.94
CA ALA A 141 11.44 5.04 -5.25
C ALA A 141 10.24 4.08 -5.25
N LEU A 142 9.28 4.30 -4.36
CA LEU A 142 8.13 3.43 -4.19
C LEU A 142 7.20 3.55 -5.41
N LYS A 143 6.92 2.41 -6.02
CA LYS A 143 6.07 2.29 -7.21
C LYS A 143 4.72 1.66 -6.89
N ASP A 144 4.68 0.79 -5.90
CA ASP A 144 3.49 0.05 -5.52
C ASP A 144 3.32 0.07 -4.00
N LEU A 145 2.15 0.55 -3.57
CA LEU A 145 1.77 0.66 -2.18
C LEU A 145 0.38 0.09 -1.98
N ASN A 146 0.30 -0.92 -1.11
CA ASN A 146 -0.95 -1.50 -0.67
C ASN A 146 -1.25 -1.06 0.78
N LEU A 147 -2.37 -0.35 0.95
CA LEU A 147 -2.90 0.16 2.22
C LEU A 147 -4.30 -0.36 2.53
N ARG A 148 -4.71 -1.50 1.95
CA ARG A 148 -6.03 -2.08 2.19
C ARG A 148 -6.30 -2.26 3.69
N LEU A 149 -7.57 -2.17 4.11
CA LEU A 149 -8.01 -2.54 5.47
C LEU A 149 -7.26 -1.82 6.61
N ASN A 150 -6.96 -0.53 6.47
CA ASN A 150 -6.17 0.22 7.46
C ASN A 150 -6.94 1.30 8.24
N TYR A 151 -8.25 1.40 8.04
CA TYR A 151 -9.12 2.35 8.76
C TYR A 151 -8.64 3.80 8.64
N LEU A 152 -8.22 4.20 7.44
CA LEU A 152 -7.55 5.49 7.22
C LEU A 152 -8.48 6.71 7.38
N GLY A 153 -9.72 6.62 6.90
CA GLY A 153 -10.68 7.72 6.96
C GLY A 153 -10.48 8.80 5.90
N SER A 154 -11.43 9.73 5.82
CA SER A 154 -11.51 10.75 4.75
C SER A 154 -10.33 11.72 4.71
N GLU A 155 -9.82 12.11 5.88
CA GLU A 155 -8.72 13.07 5.97
C GLU A 155 -7.41 12.49 5.43
N VAL A 156 -7.20 11.17 5.58
CA VAL A 156 -6.06 10.50 4.92
C VAL A 156 -6.27 10.44 3.41
N GLY A 157 -7.50 10.26 2.92
CA GLY A 157 -7.80 10.37 1.48
C GLY A 157 -7.37 11.72 0.89
N LYS A 158 -7.63 12.82 1.59
CA LYS A 158 -7.16 14.16 1.22
C LYS A 158 -5.63 14.29 1.28
N ALA A 159 -5.00 13.71 2.30
CA ALA A 159 -3.55 13.72 2.43
C ALA A 159 -2.88 12.94 1.28
N LEU A 160 -3.41 11.77 0.94
CA LEU A 160 -2.95 10.96 -0.19
C LEU A 160 -3.15 11.67 -1.52
N ALA A 161 -4.27 12.38 -1.72
CA ALA A 161 -4.49 13.21 -2.90
C ALA A 161 -3.40 14.29 -3.07
N ASN A 162 -3.04 14.99 -1.99
CA ASN A 162 -1.94 15.94 -1.99
C ASN A 162 -0.60 15.26 -2.30
N ALA A 163 -0.38 14.04 -1.80
CA ALA A 163 0.81 13.26 -2.10
C ALA A 163 0.88 12.87 -3.58
N LEU A 164 -0.22 12.39 -4.18
CA LEU A 164 -0.31 12.04 -5.59
C LEU A 164 -0.05 13.23 -6.52
N CYS A 165 -0.42 14.45 -6.11
CA CYS A 165 -0.09 15.66 -6.88
C CYS A 165 1.41 15.97 -6.94
N LYS A 166 2.21 15.44 -6.01
CA LYS A 166 3.66 15.71 -5.88
C LYS A 166 4.52 14.51 -6.26
N ASN A 167 4.02 13.31 -6.01
CA ASN A 167 4.72 12.08 -6.25
C ASN A 167 4.75 11.77 -7.75
N ILE A 168 5.94 11.47 -8.26
CA ILE A 168 6.20 11.19 -9.68
C ILE A 168 6.71 9.76 -9.92
N MET A 169 6.50 8.85 -8.96
CA MET A 169 7.07 7.50 -8.99
C MET A 169 6.04 6.40 -8.73
N LEU A 170 5.02 6.70 -7.94
CA LEU A 170 3.96 5.75 -7.59
C LEU A 170 3.10 5.48 -8.82
N THR A 171 3.01 4.20 -9.17
CA THR A 171 2.25 3.67 -10.32
C THR A 171 1.03 2.88 -9.87
N SER A 172 1.07 2.28 -8.68
CA SER A 172 -0.01 1.46 -8.12
C SER A 172 -0.31 1.85 -6.68
N LEU A 173 -1.59 2.04 -6.40
CA LEU A 173 -2.10 2.34 -5.06
C LEU A 173 -3.38 1.54 -4.79
N ASP A 174 -3.35 0.69 -3.77
CA ASP A 174 -4.54 -0.04 -3.29
C ASP A 174 -5.02 0.55 -1.95
N LEU A 175 -6.24 1.09 -1.97
CA LEU A 175 -6.92 1.71 -0.83
C LEU A 175 -8.22 0.98 -0.46
N THR A 176 -8.37 -0.28 -0.84
CA THR A 176 -9.56 -1.09 -0.56
C THR A 176 -9.95 -1.06 0.93
N ILE A 177 -11.23 -0.81 1.25
CA ILE A 177 -11.79 -0.84 2.62
C ILE A 177 -11.04 0.11 3.58
N ASN A 178 -11.09 1.41 3.31
CA ASN A 178 -10.47 2.42 4.18
C ASN A 178 -11.41 3.54 4.63
N ASN A 179 -12.70 3.45 4.31
CA ASN A 179 -13.72 4.43 4.68
C ASN A 179 -13.31 5.88 4.32
N LEU A 180 -12.80 6.08 3.10
CA LEU A 180 -12.35 7.39 2.63
C LEU A 180 -13.50 8.40 2.49
N GLY A 181 -14.73 7.91 2.31
CA GLY A 181 -15.91 8.76 2.15
C GLY A 181 -15.86 9.61 0.88
N SER A 182 -16.91 10.42 0.70
CA SER A 182 -17.06 11.26 -0.48
C SER A 182 -16.02 12.36 -0.60
N GLU A 183 -15.60 12.97 0.52
CA GLU A 183 -14.57 14.01 0.50
C GLU A 183 -13.19 13.45 0.16
N GLY A 184 -12.82 12.29 0.72
CA GLY A 184 -11.56 11.62 0.39
C GLY A 184 -11.54 11.15 -1.06
N GLY A 185 -12.65 10.56 -1.52
CA GLY A 185 -12.85 10.17 -2.92
C GLY A 185 -12.70 11.32 -3.90
N LYS A 186 -13.42 12.43 -3.65
CA LYS A 186 -13.33 13.62 -4.50
C LYS A 186 -11.89 14.15 -4.55
N ALA A 187 -11.20 14.24 -3.40
CA ALA A 187 -9.84 14.73 -3.38
C ALA A 187 -8.89 13.86 -4.22
N LEU A 188 -9.02 12.52 -4.13
CA LEU A 188 -8.23 11.60 -4.95
C LEU A 188 -8.52 11.78 -6.44
N ALA A 189 -9.80 11.91 -6.83
CA ALA A 189 -10.18 12.17 -8.20
C ALA A 189 -9.60 13.51 -8.72
N ASP A 190 -9.71 14.58 -7.96
CA ASP A 190 -9.13 15.89 -8.31
C ASP A 190 -7.60 15.80 -8.50
N ALA A 191 -6.92 14.96 -7.71
CA ALA A 191 -5.48 14.72 -7.84
C ALA A 191 -5.11 13.95 -9.11
N LEU A 192 -5.96 13.01 -9.55
CA LEU A 192 -5.75 12.26 -10.79
C LEU A 192 -5.78 13.17 -12.02
N CYS A 193 -6.52 14.28 -12.01
CA CYS A 193 -6.48 15.26 -13.11
C CYS A 193 -5.07 15.83 -13.36
N LYS A 194 -4.18 15.77 -12.36
CA LYS A 194 -2.81 16.31 -12.42
C LYS A 194 -1.73 15.22 -12.36
N ASN A 195 -2.02 14.10 -11.72
CA ASN A 195 -1.05 13.02 -11.59
C ASN A 195 -0.80 12.35 -12.95
N ALA A 196 0.47 12.24 -13.32
CA ALA A 196 0.90 11.71 -14.61
C ALA A 196 1.63 10.36 -14.49
N THR A 197 1.47 9.64 -13.37
CA THR A 197 2.28 8.44 -13.08
C THR A 197 1.47 7.25 -12.60
N LEU A 198 0.36 7.47 -11.92
CA LEU A 198 -0.49 6.42 -11.39
C LEU A 198 -1.26 5.75 -12.53
N THR A 199 -1.01 4.46 -12.72
CA THR A 199 -1.64 3.63 -13.74
C THR A 199 -2.69 2.70 -13.15
N SER A 200 -2.63 2.41 -11.85
CA SER A 200 -3.55 1.54 -11.13
C SER A 200 -4.01 2.16 -9.81
N LEU A 201 -5.32 2.28 -9.65
CA LEU A 201 -5.96 2.74 -8.41
C LEU A 201 -7.11 1.81 -8.02
N CYS A 202 -7.01 1.19 -6.84
CA CYS A 202 -8.09 0.37 -6.28
C CYS A 202 -8.76 1.09 -5.11
N LEU A 203 -10.06 1.31 -5.21
CA LEU A 203 -10.89 1.99 -4.20
C LEU A 203 -12.09 1.15 -3.76
N TRP A 204 -12.04 -0.17 -3.93
CA TRP A 204 -13.12 -1.08 -3.53
C TRP A 204 -13.61 -0.78 -2.11
N ASN A 205 -14.92 -0.59 -1.95
CA ASN A 205 -15.59 -0.42 -0.65
C ASN A 205 -15.04 0.74 0.21
N ASN A 206 -15.16 1.98 -0.27
CA ASN A 206 -14.73 3.21 0.41
C ASN A 206 -15.83 4.26 0.62
N ASN A 207 -17.08 3.94 0.29
CA ASN A 207 -18.24 4.82 0.49
C ASN A 207 -18.07 6.21 -0.17
N LEU A 208 -17.60 6.24 -1.42
CA LEU A 208 -17.34 7.50 -2.13
C LEU A 208 -18.63 8.28 -2.47
N GLY A 209 -19.74 7.57 -2.67
CA GLY A 209 -21.02 8.14 -3.00
C GLY A 209 -21.05 8.93 -4.33
N PRO A 210 -22.19 9.57 -4.65
CA PRO A 210 -22.39 10.27 -5.92
C PRO A 210 -21.43 11.46 -6.13
N LYS A 211 -20.97 12.08 -5.05
CA LYS A 211 -20.00 13.18 -5.12
C LYS A 211 -18.61 12.69 -5.54
N GLY A 212 -18.16 11.56 -4.99
CA GLY A 212 -16.91 10.94 -5.42
C GLY A 212 -17.02 10.44 -6.87
N GLU A 213 -18.14 9.82 -7.22
CA GLU A 213 -18.44 9.35 -8.58
C GLU A 213 -18.28 10.43 -9.64
N ARG A 214 -18.95 11.57 -9.46
CA ARG A 214 -18.89 12.69 -10.42
C ARG A 214 -17.46 13.21 -10.56
N ALA A 215 -16.73 13.29 -9.46
CA ALA A 215 -15.34 13.71 -9.49
C ALA A 215 -14.45 12.73 -10.28
N PHE A 216 -14.67 11.41 -10.14
CA PHE A 216 -13.95 10.42 -10.95
C PHE A 216 -14.34 10.49 -12.43
N ALA A 217 -15.60 10.74 -12.78
CA ALA A 217 -15.99 10.98 -14.16
C ALA A 217 -15.27 12.19 -14.77
N ASP A 218 -15.21 13.30 -14.03
CA ASP A 218 -14.46 14.50 -14.46
C ASP A 218 -12.95 14.21 -14.60
N ALA A 219 -12.38 13.44 -13.66
CA ALA A 219 -10.97 13.06 -13.69
C ALA A 219 -10.64 12.18 -14.90
N LEU A 220 -11.49 11.20 -15.23
CA LEU A 220 -11.32 10.34 -16.39
C LEU A 220 -11.40 11.09 -17.72
N CYS A 221 -12.08 12.24 -17.78
CA CYS A 221 -12.07 13.08 -18.98
C CYS A 221 -10.72 13.75 -19.27
N THR A 222 -9.82 13.84 -18.28
CA THR A 222 -8.55 14.59 -18.38
C THR A 222 -7.32 13.74 -18.11
N ASN A 223 -7.44 12.69 -17.29
CA ASN A 223 -6.36 11.78 -16.99
C ASN A 223 -6.18 10.76 -18.13
N ASN A 224 -4.98 10.74 -18.71
CA ASN A 224 -4.60 9.83 -19.79
C ASN A 224 -3.48 8.86 -19.36
N MET A 225 -3.39 8.56 -18.06
CA MET A 225 -2.34 7.67 -17.53
C MET A 225 -2.91 6.44 -16.83
N LEU A 226 -4.10 6.58 -16.22
CA LEU A 226 -4.75 5.50 -15.51
C LEU A 226 -5.23 4.45 -16.51
N THR A 227 -4.87 3.19 -16.24
CA THR A 227 -5.23 2.00 -17.01
C THR A 227 -6.19 1.10 -16.24
N TYR A 228 -6.13 1.14 -14.92
CA TYR A 228 -6.99 0.36 -14.03
C TYR A 228 -7.58 1.24 -12.93
N LEU A 229 -8.91 1.23 -12.83
CA LEU A 229 -9.66 1.89 -11.77
C LEU A 229 -10.74 0.95 -11.23
N ASN A 230 -10.69 0.67 -9.93
CA ASN A 230 -11.74 -0.08 -9.24
C ASN A 230 -12.52 0.82 -8.29
N LEU A 231 -13.81 1.03 -8.61
CA LEU A 231 -14.80 1.77 -7.82
C LEU A 231 -15.97 0.86 -7.36
N ASP A 232 -15.79 -0.45 -7.30
CA ASP A 232 -16.80 -1.38 -6.81
C ASP A 232 -17.22 -1.05 -5.37
N CYS A 233 -18.48 -1.35 -5.02
CA CYS A 233 -19.01 -1.21 -3.66
C CYS A 233 -18.87 0.21 -3.06
N ASN A 234 -19.03 1.28 -3.85
CA ASN A 234 -18.81 2.66 -3.41
C ASN A 234 -20.06 3.52 -3.26
N ASN A 235 -21.24 2.91 -3.25
CA ASN A 235 -22.53 3.61 -3.15
C ASN A 235 -22.71 4.66 -4.26
N LEU A 236 -22.20 4.37 -5.46
CA LEU A 236 -22.38 5.20 -6.65
C LEU A 236 -23.87 5.18 -7.09
N SER A 237 -24.33 6.24 -7.77
CA SER A 237 -25.75 6.42 -8.16
C SER A 237 -25.96 6.36 -9.68
N LEU A 238 -27.21 6.10 -10.08
CA LEU A 238 -27.63 6.08 -11.48
C LEU A 238 -27.23 7.36 -12.25
N GLU A 239 -27.38 8.54 -11.64
CA GLU A 239 -27.03 9.81 -12.30
C GLU A 239 -25.53 9.95 -12.59
N GLY A 240 -24.68 9.45 -11.70
CA GLY A 240 -23.24 9.48 -11.91
C GLY A 240 -22.76 8.41 -12.91
N GLY A 241 -23.51 7.31 -13.07
CA GLY A 241 -23.26 6.29 -14.07
C GLY A 241 -23.21 6.86 -15.50
N LYS A 242 -24.11 7.80 -15.82
CA LYS A 242 -24.09 8.51 -17.12
C LYS A 242 -22.85 9.39 -17.28
N ALA A 243 -22.41 10.06 -16.22
CA ALA A 243 -21.20 10.87 -16.27
C ALA A 243 -19.95 9.99 -16.52
N LEU A 244 -19.90 8.80 -15.92
CA LEU A 244 -18.84 7.81 -16.20
C LEU A 244 -18.89 7.34 -17.65
N GLU A 245 -20.08 7.04 -18.19
CA GLU A 245 -20.26 6.67 -19.60
C GLU A 245 -19.72 7.76 -20.55
N ASP A 246 -20.10 9.01 -20.34
CA ASP A 246 -19.63 10.16 -21.13
C ASP A 246 -18.11 10.36 -21.02
N ALA A 247 -17.53 10.09 -19.83
CA ALA A 247 -16.09 10.19 -19.60
C ALA A 247 -15.32 9.09 -20.34
N LEU A 248 -15.83 7.86 -20.35
CA LEU A 248 -15.22 6.72 -21.04
C LEU A 248 -15.19 6.91 -22.56
N CYS A 249 -16.14 7.65 -23.14
CA CYS A 249 -16.11 8.01 -24.56
C CYS A 249 -14.90 8.91 -24.93
N LYS A 250 -14.31 9.60 -23.94
CA LYS A 250 -13.17 10.50 -24.13
C LYS A 250 -11.85 9.89 -23.65
N ASN A 251 -11.89 9.01 -22.66
CA ASN A 251 -10.72 8.38 -22.09
C ASN A 251 -10.21 7.26 -23.02
N THR A 252 -8.95 7.34 -23.44
CA THR A 252 -8.35 6.36 -24.36
C THR A 252 -7.32 5.45 -23.70
N THR A 253 -7.10 5.58 -22.38
CA THR A 253 -6.04 4.85 -21.67
C THR A 253 -6.55 3.90 -20.62
N LEU A 254 -7.78 4.10 -20.14
CA LEU A 254 -8.40 3.23 -19.15
C LEU A 254 -8.83 1.92 -19.79
N ASP A 255 -8.12 0.85 -19.46
CA ASP A 255 -8.41 -0.50 -19.94
C ASP A 255 -9.51 -1.17 -19.10
N ILE A 256 -9.50 -0.94 -17.79
CA ILE A 256 -10.38 -1.60 -16.83
C ILE A 256 -10.99 -0.56 -15.89
N LEU A 257 -12.32 -0.46 -15.93
CA LEU A 257 -13.14 0.21 -14.92
C LEU A 257 -14.06 -0.82 -14.25
N SER A 258 -13.86 -1.07 -12.96
CA SER A 258 -14.78 -1.89 -12.15
C SER A 258 -15.72 -0.99 -11.36
N ILE A 259 -17.04 -1.17 -11.56
CA ILE A 259 -18.12 -0.42 -10.87
C ILE A 259 -19.23 -1.35 -10.35
N GLN A 260 -18.92 -2.63 -10.13
CA GLN A 260 -19.83 -3.64 -9.63
C GLN A 260 -20.36 -3.32 -8.22
N HIS A 261 -21.52 -3.87 -7.89
CA HIS A 261 -22.15 -3.72 -6.58
C HIS A 261 -22.37 -2.25 -6.15
N ASN A 262 -22.69 -1.41 -7.14
CA ASN A 262 -23.16 -0.03 -6.96
C ASN A 262 -24.64 0.10 -7.31
N ARG A 263 -25.27 1.23 -6.99
CA ARG A 263 -26.70 1.48 -7.25
C ARG A 263 -26.92 2.13 -8.63
N LEU A 264 -26.38 1.48 -9.67
CA LEU A 264 -26.33 2.00 -11.04
C LEU A 264 -27.53 1.62 -11.91
N ILE A 265 -28.45 0.80 -11.40
CA ILE A 265 -29.66 0.39 -12.11
C ILE A 265 -30.84 0.51 -11.13
N LEU A 266 -32.01 0.93 -11.62
CA LEU A 266 -33.25 0.86 -10.84
C LEU A 266 -33.53 -0.62 -10.53
N ASN A 267 -33.56 -0.97 -9.24
CA ASN A 267 -34.14 -2.25 -8.83
C ASN A 267 -35.64 -2.20 -9.18
N HIS A 268 -36.04 -2.98 -10.18
CA HIS A 268 -37.45 -3.29 -10.42
C HIS A 268 -37.95 -4.31 -9.40
#